data_AF-A0A1H2T2H3-F1
#
_entry.id   AF-A0A1H2T2H3-F1
#
_cell.length_a   1.000
_cell.length_b   1.000
_cell.length_c   1.000
_cell.angle_alpha   90.00
_cell.angle_beta   90.00
_cell.angle_gamma   90.00
#
_symmetry.space_group_name_H-M   'P 1'
#
loop_
_entity.id
_entity.type
_entity.pdbx_description
1 polymer ?
#
loop_
_entity_poly.entity_id
_entity_poly.type
_entity_poly.pdbx_seq_one_letter_code
_entity_poly.pdbx_strand_id
1 'polypeptide(L)'
;MLLKAIIDDRIYELNVPDALIGQAQPFFEKLDQDMDAGWQMSREWVEKPDRLQRCQIVADKLLTALESENQKLGMMMAGYILARLPGVESVELDVQGEIQNNRFNLAEHRPTEEPPRASKAPGGLGKLDAMEQAGKDVTKVFKVGRGWRFSVFDHTTGAWQDSPLAPTEDDASRMRQEAFKARYEALQRGRDH
;
A
#
# COMPACT_ATOMS: atom_id res chain seq x y z
N MET A 1 5.01 -16.58 -4.68
CA MET A 1 4.53 -15.24 -4.30
C MET A 1 5.62 -14.18 -4.52
N LEU A 2 5.26 -12.94 -4.83
CA LEU A 2 6.21 -11.83 -5.05
C LEU A 2 6.07 -10.76 -3.96
N LEU A 3 7.18 -10.33 -3.37
CA LEU A 3 7.26 -9.15 -2.49
C LEU A 3 8.25 -8.15 -3.07
N LYS A 4 7.86 -6.87 -3.15
CA LYS A 4 8.75 -5.78 -3.53
C LYS A 4 9.31 -5.11 -2.28
N ALA A 5 10.61 -5.18 -2.05
CA ALA A 5 11.29 -4.39 -1.02
C ALA A 5 11.80 -3.08 -1.63
N ILE A 6 11.35 -1.95 -1.11
CA ILE A 6 11.71 -0.61 -1.58
C ILE A 6 12.70 -0.04 -0.58
N ILE A 7 13.91 0.27 -1.04
CA ILE A 7 15.00 0.87 -0.26
C ILE A 7 15.40 2.15 -1.00
N ASP A 8 15.13 3.31 -0.39
CA ASP A 8 15.20 4.60 -1.06
C ASP A 8 14.43 4.57 -2.41
N ASP A 9 15.10 4.83 -3.53
CA ASP A 9 14.51 4.80 -4.88
C ASP A 9 14.68 3.43 -5.59
N ARG A 10 15.19 2.41 -4.90
CA ARG A 10 15.48 1.08 -5.49
C ARG A 10 14.41 0.06 -5.11
N ILE A 11 13.99 -0.71 -6.10
CA ILE A 11 13.02 -1.79 -5.93
C ILE A 11 13.73 -3.14 -6.07
N TYR A 12 13.63 -3.96 -5.04
CA TYR A 12 14.14 -5.32 -4.98
C TYR A 12 12.96 -6.30 -5.06
N GLU A 13 12.94 -7.12 -6.10
CA GLU A 13 11.88 -8.12 -6.31
C GLU A 13 12.27 -9.46 -5.68
N LEU A 14 11.55 -9.85 -4.63
CA LEU A 14 11.76 -11.08 -3.89
C LEU A 14 10.69 -12.10 -4.27
N ASN A 15 11.05 -13.02 -5.17
CA ASN A 15 10.14 -14.08 -5.61
C ASN A 15 10.23 -15.28 -4.66
N VAL A 16 9.36 -15.29 -3.65
CA VAL A 16 9.32 -16.33 -2.62
C VAL A 16 8.46 -17.51 -3.08
N PRO A 17 9.01 -18.73 -3.21
CA PRO A 17 8.21 -19.90 -3.58
C PRO A 17 7.14 -20.23 -2.54
N ASP A 18 5.92 -20.56 -2.97
CA ASP A 18 4.81 -20.88 -2.07
C ASP A 18 5.13 -22.11 -1.20
N ALA A 19 5.87 -23.08 -1.77
CA ALA A 19 6.38 -24.23 -1.04
C ALA A 19 7.31 -23.84 0.12
N LEU A 20 8.11 -22.78 -0.04
CA LEU A 20 8.98 -22.25 1.03
C LEU A 20 8.12 -21.68 2.15
N ILE A 21 7.08 -20.90 1.82
CA ILE A 21 6.16 -20.31 2.82
C ILE A 21 5.46 -21.41 3.63
N GLY A 22 5.04 -22.49 2.97
CA GLY A 22 4.43 -23.64 3.64
C GLY A 22 5.41 -24.39 4.54
N GLN A 23 6.64 -24.65 4.06
CA GLN A 23 7.66 -25.38 4.82
C GLN A 23 8.26 -24.54 5.97
N ALA A 24 8.27 -23.22 5.85
CA ALA A 24 8.84 -22.30 6.82
C ALA A 24 7.89 -21.94 7.97
N GLN A 25 6.64 -22.44 7.98
CA GLN A 25 5.68 -22.16 9.07
C GLN A 25 6.24 -22.41 10.48
N PRO A 26 6.94 -23.53 10.78
CA PRO A 26 7.50 -23.74 12.10
C PRO A 26 8.56 -22.69 12.49
N PHE A 27 9.31 -22.18 11.51
CA PHE A 27 10.27 -21.10 11.74
C PHE A 27 9.54 -19.76 12.01
N PHE A 28 8.47 -19.47 11.27
CA PHE A 28 7.67 -18.26 11.49
C PHE A 28 7.00 -18.27 12.86
N GLU A 29 6.44 -19.41 13.28
CA GLU A 29 5.88 -19.60 14.62
C GLU A 29 6.93 -19.40 15.71
N LYS A 30 8.16 -19.90 15.51
CA LYS A 30 9.25 -19.68 16.46
C LYS A 30 9.61 -18.20 16.57
N LEU A 31 9.69 -17.51 15.45
CA LEU A 31 9.96 -16.06 15.41
C LEU A 31 8.85 -15.27 16.12
N ASP A 32 7.60 -15.66 15.93
CA ASP A 32 6.44 -15.09 16.63
C ASP A 32 6.53 -15.29 18.15
N GLN A 33 6.88 -16.49 18.61
CA GLN A 33 7.09 -16.79 20.03
C GLN A 33 8.25 -16.00 20.63
N ASP A 34 9.32 -15.80 19.86
CA ASP A 34 10.46 -15.00 20.31
C ASP A 34 10.07 -13.52 20.47
N MET A 35 9.21 -13.00 19.57
CA MET A 35 8.67 -11.64 19.69
C MET A 35 7.64 -11.51 20.82
N ASP A 36 6.95 -12.58 21.23
CA ASP A 36 6.04 -12.59 22.38
C ASP A 36 6.74 -12.39 23.73
N ALA A 37 8.07 -12.51 23.79
CA ALA A 37 8.87 -12.16 24.97
C ALA A 37 9.14 -10.64 25.10
N GLY A 38 8.65 -9.86 24.14
CA GLY A 38 8.92 -8.44 24.00
C GLY A 38 10.08 -8.16 23.06
N TRP A 39 10.05 -6.99 22.43
CA TRP A 39 11.05 -6.57 21.46
C TRP A 39 11.39 -5.09 21.63
N GLN A 40 12.68 -4.76 21.49
CA GLN A 40 13.12 -3.38 21.40
C GLN A 40 12.93 -2.87 19.97
N MET A 41 11.87 -2.10 19.75
CA MET A 41 11.59 -1.42 18.49
C MET A 41 12.24 -0.03 18.53
N SER A 42 13.46 0.06 18.02
CA SER A 42 14.28 1.28 18.05
C SER A 42 14.48 1.80 19.48
N ARG A 43 13.78 2.85 19.90
CA ARG A 43 13.89 3.44 21.25
C ARG A 43 12.80 2.97 22.21
N GLU A 44 11.80 2.27 21.70
CA GLU A 44 10.65 1.81 22.47
C GLU A 44 10.76 0.30 22.76
N TRP A 45 10.42 -0.08 23.99
CA TRP A 45 10.25 -1.49 24.33
C TRP A 45 8.77 -1.86 24.20
N VAL A 46 8.47 -2.83 23.34
CA VAL A 46 7.12 -3.33 23.12
C VAL A 46 7.02 -4.72 23.72
N GLU A 47 6.24 -4.88 24.81
CA GLU A 47 6.13 -6.15 25.55
C GLU A 47 5.54 -7.28 24.70
N LYS A 48 4.60 -6.96 23.82
CA LYS A 48 3.95 -7.95 22.96
C LYS A 48 3.57 -7.32 21.61
N PRO A 49 4.51 -7.31 20.64
CA PRO A 49 4.27 -6.72 19.33
C PRO A 49 3.06 -7.36 18.64
N ASP A 50 2.16 -6.51 18.14
CA ASP A 50 1.04 -6.94 17.33
C ASP A 50 1.48 -7.44 15.94
N ARG A 51 0.53 -7.91 15.14
CA ARG A 51 0.80 -8.46 13.80
C ARG A 51 1.56 -7.48 12.89
N LEU A 52 1.19 -6.20 12.89
CA LEU A 52 1.83 -5.19 12.06
C LEU A 52 3.25 -4.91 12.58
N GLN A 53 3.39 -4.70 13.89
CA GLN A 53 4.67 -4.46 14.54
C GLN A 53 5.66 -5.62 14.35
N ARG A 54 5.19 -6.87 14.41
CA ARG A 54 6.00 -8.05 14.07
C ARG A 54 6.49 -8.02 12.64
N CYS A 55 5.64 -7.62 11.69
CA CYS A 55 6.07 -7.47 10.31
C CYS A 55 7.09 -6.34 10.17
N GLN A 56 6.94 -5.23 10.90
CA GLN A 56 7.93 -4.14 10.93
C GLN A 56 9.29 -4.61 11.47
N ILE A 57 9.31 -5.40 12.54
CA ILE A 57 10.53 -6.04 13.08
C ILE A 57 11.17 -6.95 12.02
N VAL A 58 10.37 -7.73 11.31
CA VAL A 58 10.88 -8.63 10.27
C VAL A 58 11.32 -7.88 9.02
N ALA A 59 10.72 -6.74 8.71
CA ALA A 59 11.14 -5.85 7.63
C ALA A 59 12.53 -5.25 7.92
N ASP A 60 12.80 -4.86 9.17
CA ASP A 60 14.13 -4.43 9.60
C ASP A 60 15.18 -5.55 9.44
N LYS A 61 14.83 -6.79 9.82
CA LYS A 61 15.68 -7.98 9.57
C LYS A 61 15.87 -8.25 8.08
N LEU A 62 14.85 -8.01 7.26
CA LEU A 62 14.93 -8.14 5.81
C LEU A 62 15.91 -7.11 5.24
N LEU A 63 15.84 -5.85 5.68
CA LEU A 63 16.80 -4.82 5.27
C LEU A 63 18.24 -5.26 5.57
N THR A 64 18.51 -5.70 6.80
CA THR A 64 19.83 -6.23 7.20
C THR A 64 20.27 -7.40 6.29
N ALA A 65 19.36 -8.31 5.96
CA ALA A 65 19.66 -9.44 5.09
C ALA A 65 19.98 -9.02 3.65
N LEU A 66 19.33 -7.98 3.13
CA LEU A 66 19.59 -7.42 1.81
C LEU A 66 20.94 -6.69 1.77
N GLU A 67 21.26 -5.89 2.79
CA GLU A 67 22.54 -5.19 2.92
C GLU A 67 23.73 -6.14 3.07
N SER A 68 23.52 -7.27 3.76
CA SER A 68 24.53 -8.32 3.93
C SER A 68 24.55 -9.36 2.80
N GLU A 69 23.77 -9.15 1.73
CA GLU A 69 23.61 -10.07 0.59
C GLU A 69 23.22 -11.50 0.99
N ASN A 70 22.60 -11.68 2.16
CA ASN A 70 22.16 -12.96 2.67
C ASN A 70 20.80 -13.34 2.07
N GLN A 71 20.83 -13.84 0.84
CA GLN A 71 19.63 -14.20 0.10
C GLN A 71 18.73 -15.21 0.82
N LYS A 72 19.33 -16.21 1.49
CA LYS A 72 18.54 -17.23 2.20
C LYS A 72 17.75 -16.60 3.36
N LEU A 73 18.39 -15.75 4.14
CA LEU A 73 17.71 -15.03 5.23
C LEU A 73 16.67 -14.06 4.68
N GLY A 74 17.00 -13.29 3.63
CA GLY A 74 16.08 -12.35 2.99
C GLY A 74 14.82 -13.05 2.47
N MET A 75 14.95 -14.21 1.83
CA MET A 75 13.83 -15.02 1.35
C MET A 75 12.95 -15.53 2.51
N MET A 76 13.55 -15.91 3.64
CA MET A 76 12.80 -16.30 4.84
C MET A 76 12.02 -15.12 5.44
N MET A 77 12.64 -13.93 5.54
CA MET A 77 11.97 -12.73 6.07
C MET A 77 10.84 -12.25 5.15
N ALA A 78 11.08 -12.25 3.84
CA ALA A 78 10.04 -11.95 2.85
C ALA A 78 8.88 -12.96 2.92
N GLY A 79 9.19 -14.25 3.07
CA GLY A 79 8.18 -15.29 3.26
C GLY A 79 7.35 -15.10 4.53
N TYR A 80 7.97 -14.69 5.63
CA TYR A 80 7.25 -14.35 6.88
C TYR A 80 6.28 -13.20 6.65
N ILE A 81 6.73 -12.11 6.02
CA ILE A 81 5.89 -10.94 5.72
C ILE A 81 4.70 -11.34 4.85
N LEU A 82 4.91 -12.14 3.80
CA LEU A 82 3.83 -12.63 2.93
C LEU A 82 2.84 -13.55 3.67
N ALA A 83 3.34 -14.38 4.59
CA ALA A 83 2.50 -15.28 5.39
C ALA A 83 1.67 -14.51 6.43
N ARG A 84 2.28 -13.52 7.08
CA ARG A 84 1.65 -12.73 8.15
C ARG A 84 0.93 -11.50 7.62
N LEU A 85 1.12 -11.03 6.40
CA LEU A 85 0.32 -9.97 5.78
C LEU A 85 -0.17 -10.42 4.40
N PRO A 86 -1.24 -11.23 4.33
CA PRO A 86 -1.78 -11.67 3.05
C PRO A 86 -2.25 -10.47 2.25
N GLY A 87 -1.88 -10.43 0.98
CA GLY A 87 -2.17 -9.31 0.10
C GLY A 87 -1.13 -8.20 0.16
N VAL A 88 -0.04 -8.30 0.92
CA VAL A 88 1.07 -7.34 0.81
C VAL A 88 1.75 -7.44 -0.56
N GLU A 89 1.95 -6.30 -1.23
CA GLU A 89 2.69 -6.22 -2.49
C GLU A 89 4.09 -5.66 -2.30
N SER A 90 4.22 -4.62 -1.47
CA SER A 90 5.50 -4.00 -1.21
C SER A 90 5.68 -3.63 0.25
N VAL A 91 6.95 -3.56 0.64
CA VAL A 91 7.41 -3.00 1.90
C VAL A 91 8.41 -1.89 1.60
N GLU A 92 8.18 -0.71 2.16
CA GLU A 92 9.13 0.42 2.19
C GLU A 92 9.96 0.28 3.46
N LEU A 93 11.27 0.10 3.28
CA LEU A 93 12.22 -0.15 4.36
C LEU A 93 12.86 1.17 4.81
N ASP A 94 12.84 1.41 6.11
CA ASP A 94 13.46 2.59 6.73
C ASP A 94 14.96 2.35 6.95
N VAL A 95 15.79 3.00 6.13
CA VAL A 95 17.25 2.90 6.21
C VAL A 95 17.87 3.68 7.37
N GLN A 96 17.07 4.44 8.14
CA GLN A 96 17.53 5.15 9.33
C GLN A 96 17.49 4.27 10.59
N GLY A 97 16.96 3.04 10.49
CA GLY A 97 16.86 2.09 11.59
C GLY A 97 15.67 2.34 12.52
N GLU A 98 14.70 3.15 12.08
CA GLU A 98 13.45 3.37 12.79
C GLU A 98 12.45 2.28 12.38
N ILE A 99 12.41 1.17 13.11
CA ILE A 99 11.64 -0.04 12.77
C ILE A 99 10.17 0.28 12.52
N GLN A 100 9.60 1.19 13.31
CA GLN A 100 8.22 1.68 13.19
C GLN A 100 7.90 2.44 11.89
N ASN A 101 8.92 2.93 11.18
CA ASN A 101 8.74 3.62 9.91
C ASN A 101 8.64 2.66 8.72
N ASN A 102 8.94 1.37 8.89
CA ASN A 102 8.71 0.36 7.86
C ASN A 102 7.22 0.34 7.47
N ARG A 103 6.91 0.61 6.20
CA ARG A 103 5.52 0.72 5.70
C ARG A 103 5.19 -0.42 4.77
N PHE A 104 3.97 -0.94 4.86
CA PHE A 104 3.47 -2.00 4.00
C PHE A 104 2.39 -1.47 3.08
N ASN A 105 2.56 -1.70 1.78
CA ASN A 105 1.53 -1.45 0.79
C ASN A 105 0.88 -2.79 0.48
N LEU A 106 -0.36 -2.90 0.94
CA LEU A 106 -1.23 -4.00 0.53
C LEU A 106 -1.62 -3.75 -0.92
N ALA A 107 -1.79 -4.83 -1.69
CA ALA A 107 -2.62 -4.85 -2.87
C ALA A 107 -3.96 -4.25 -2.46
N GLU A 108 -4.12 -2.94 -2.69
CA GLU A 108 -5.45 -2.43 -2.95
C GLU A 108 -5.95 -3.34 -4.06
N HIS A 109 -7.12 -3.95 -3.84
CA HIS A 109 -7.87 -4.53 -4.92
C HIS A 109 -7.89 -3.47 -6.03
N ARG A 110 -7.09 -3.65 -7.08
CA ARG A 110 -7.57 -3.27 -8.40
C ARG A 110 -8.83 -4.12 -8.54
N PRO A 111 -10.05 -3.56 -8.54
CA PRO A 111 -11.23 -4.39 -8.70
C PRO A 111 -11.06 -5.05 -10.06
N THR A 112 -10.77 -6.35 -10.05
CA THR A 112 -11.22 -7.21 -11.14
C THR A 112 -12.72 -7.09 -11.11
N GLU A 113 -13.32 -6.87 -12.28
CA GLU A 113 -14.76 -6.78 -12.51
C GLU A 113 -15.55 -7.77 -11.63
N GLU A 114 -16.17 -7.26 -10.58
CA GLU A 114 -17.42 -7.81 -10.07
C GLU A 114 -18.42 -6.64 -9.98
N PRO A 115 -19.59 -6.75 -10.63
CA PRO A 115 -20.52 -5.65 -10.76
C PRO A 115 -21.08 -5.27 -9.38
N PRO A 116 -21.16 -3.99 -9.01
CA PRO A 116 -21.83 -3.64 -7.78
C PRO A 116 -23.32 -3.91 -7.94
N ARG A 117 -23.83 -4.83 -7.11
CA ARG A 117 -25.25 -4.86 -6.76
C ARG A 117 -25.66 -3.46 -6.33
N ALA A 118 -26.71 -2.96 -6.96
CA ALA A 118 -27.32 -1.68 -6.66
C ALA A 118 -27.63 -1.55 -5.17
N SER A 119 -26.94 -0.63 -4.49
CA SER A 119 -27.46 0.02 -3.28
C SER A 119 -27.93 1.41 -3.70
N LYS A 120 -29.22 1.51 -3.99
CA LYS A 120 -29.91 2.80 -4.03
C LYS A 120 -29.83 3.42 -2.65
N ALA A 121 -29.32 4.65 -2.56
CA ALA A 121 -29.77 5.62 -1.57
C ALA A 121 -29.91 6.98 -2.29
N PRO A 122 -31.12 7.56 -2.33
CA PRO A 122 -31.39 8.82 -3.02
C PRO A 122 -31.04 9.99 -2.09
N GLY A 123 -30.16 10.87 -2.56
CA GLY A 123 -29.85 12.13 -1.88
C GLY A 123 -28.39 12.52 -2.04
N GLY A 124 -28.11 13.62 -2.77
CA GLY A 124 -26.77 14.14 -2.98
C GLY A 124 -26.01 14.40 -1.67
N LEU A 125 -24.72 14.02 -1.65
CA LEU A 125 -23.83 14.10 -0.48
C LEU A 125 -23.68 15.54 0.03
N GLY A 126 -23.54 15.69 1.36
CA GLY A 126 -23.25 16.99 2.00
C GLY A 126 -21.91 17.57 1.53
N LYS A 127 -21.71 18.89 1.68
CA LYS A 127 -20.48 19.57 1.21
C LYS A 127 -19.19 18.94 1.77
N LEU A 128 -19.21 18.49 3.02
CA LEU A 128 -18.07 17.81 3.65
C LEU A 128 -17.89 16.38 3.10
N ASP A 129 -18.97 15.61 2.99
CA ASP A 129 -18.95 14.27 2.42
C ASP A 129 -18.53 14.26 0.94
N ALA A 130 -18.93 15.29 0.18
CA ALA A 130 -18.55 15.48 -1.21
C ALA A 130 -17.05 15.78 -1.36
N MET A 131 -16.43 16.49 -0.41
CA MET A 131 -14.98 16.71 -0.41
C MET A 131 -14.21 15.44 -0.04
N GLU A 132 -14.69 14.67 0.94
CA GLU A 132 -14.08 13.40 1.33
C GLU A 132 -14.19 12.36 0.20
N GLN A 133 -15.37 12.25 -0.42
CA GLN A 133 -15.59 11.36 -1.55
C GLN A 133 -14.77 11.77 -2.76
N ALA A 134 -14.68 13.06 -3.09
CA ALA A 134 -13.81 13.54 -4.16
C ALA A 134 -12.32 13.24 -3.87
N GLY A 135 -11.93 13.18 -2.59
CA GLY A 135 -10.58 12.78 -2.18
C GLY A 135 -10.30 11.30 -2.39
N LYS A 136 -11.32 10.45 -2.18
CA LYS A 136 -11.27 9.01 -2.46
C LYS A 136 -11.33 8.71 -3.96
N ASP A 137 -12.02 9.54 -4.72
CA ASP A 137 -12.22 9.38 -6.17
C ASP A 137 -11.01 9.84 -7.00
N VAL A 138 -9.99 10.47 -6.41
CA VAL A 138 -8.84 11.01 -7.15
C VAL A 138 -7.52 10.64 -6.47
N THR A 139 -6.72 9.80 -7.12
CA THR A 139 -5.42 9.37 -6.58
C THR A 139 -4.45 10.56 -6.43
N LYS A 140 -3.38 10.37 -5.66
CA LYS A 140 -2.23 11.28 -5.71
C LYS A 140 -1.60 11.26 -7.11
N VAL A 141 -0.88 12.31 -7.45
CA VAL A 141 -0.06 12.35 -8.67
C VAL A 141 1.09 11.37 -8.50
N PHE A 142 1.35 10.55 -9.51
CA PHE A 142 2.44 9.59 -9.54
C PHE A 142 3.21 9.67 -10.86
N LYS A 143 4.50 9.37 -10.79
CA LYS A 143 5.42 9.44 -11.93
C LYS A 143 5.34 8.16 -12.76
N VAL A 144 5.18 8.30 -14.07
CA VAL A 144 5.20 7.16 -15.01
C VAL A 144 6.07 7.49 -16.21
N GLY A 145 7.17 6.76 -16.35
CA GLY A 145 8.15 7.00 -17.41
C GLY A 145 8.78 8.39 -17.29
N ARG A 146 8.63 9.23 -18.32
CA ARG A 146 9.18 10.60 -18.37
C ARG A 146 8.16 11.69 -17.99
N GLY A 147 7.00 11.31 -17.44
CA GLY A 147 5.96 12.27 -17.07
C GLY A 147 5.19 11.84 -15.82
N TRP A 148 4.13 12.58 -15.52
CA TRP A 148 3.33 12.49 -14.31
C TRP A 148 1.87 12.29 -14.66
N ARG A 149 1.14 11.52 -13.86
CA ARG A 149 -0.30 11.26 -14.07
C ARG A 149 -1.01 11.03 -12.75
N PHE A 150 -2.34 11.03 -12.78
CA PHE A 150 -3.22 10.65 -11.67
C PHE A 150 -4.39 9.83 -12.24
N SER A 151 -5.14 9.15 -11.39
CA SER A 151 -6.34 8.42 -11.81
C SER A 151 -7.58 8.98 -11.12
N VAL A 152 -8.69 9.02 -11.85
CA VAL A 152 -9.99 9.47 -11.36
C VAL A 152 -10.98 8.31 -11.45
N PHE A 153 -11.72 8.08 -10.38
CA PHE A 153 -12.75 7.06 -10.33
C PHE A 153 -14.07 7.58 -10.90
N ASP A 154 -14.54 6.97 -11.98
CA ASP A 154 -15.82 7.28 -12.59
C ASP A 154 -16.93 6.36 -12.07
N HIS A 155 -17.67 6.82 -11.07
CA HIS A 155 -18.91 6.20 -10.53
C HIS A 155 -19.97 5.84 -11.59
N THR A 156 -19.95 6.43 -12.79
CA THR A 156 -20.90 6.10 -13.87
C THR A 156 -20.55 4.77 -14.53
N THR A 157 -19.26 4.54 -14.73
CA THR A 157 -18.70 3.35 -15.39
C THR A 157 -18.11 2.34 -14.41
N GLY A 158 -17.94 2.73 -13.14
CA GLY A 158 -17.30 1.93 -12.10
C GLY A 158 -15.79 1.75 -12.30
N ALA A 159 -15.17 2.58 -13.14
CA ALA A 159 -13.79 2.37 -13.59
C ALA A 159 -12.87 3.55 -13.23
N TRP A 160 -11.60 3.24 -13.00
CA TRP A 160 -10.55 4.25 -12.87
C TRP A 160 -10.09 4.69 -14.27
N GLN A 161 -10.17 5.99 -14.53
CA GLN A 161 -9.66 6.60 -15.76
C GLN A 161 -8.33 7.29 -15.45
N ASP A 162 -7.29 6.95 -16.21
CA ASP A 162 -5.99 7.61 -16.10
C ASP A 162 -6.01 9.00 -16.74
N SER A 163 -5.32 9.93 -16.11
CA SER A 163 -5.13 11.28 -16.64
C SER A 163 -4.13 11.25 -17.80
N PRO A 164 -4.23 12.22 -18.73
CA PRO A 164 -3.17 12.45 -19.70
C PRO A 164 -1.81 12.62 -19.01
N LEU A 165 -0.75 12.16 -19.67
CA LEU A 165 0.61 12.29 -19.16
C LEU A 165 1.05 13.76 -19.18
N ALA A 166 1.30 14.32 -18.01
CA ALA A 166 1.86 15.66 -17.86
C ALA A 166 3.39 15.64 -17.87
N PRO A 167 4.06 16.65 -18.44
CA PRO A 167 5.51 16.74 -18.45
C PRO A 167 6.10 17.08 -17.07
N THR A 168 5.34 17.76 -16.20
CA THR A 168 5.78 18.17 -14.86
C THR A 168 4.77 17.76 -13.78
N GLU A 169 5.24 17.63 -12.54
CA GLU A 169 4.40 17.31 -11.39
C GLU A 169 3.39 18.44 -11.09
N ASP A 170 3.80 19.69 -11.25
CA ASP A 170 2.94 20.87 -11.13
C ASP A 170 1.80 20.85 -12.15
N ASP A 171 2.08 20.50 -13.41
CA ASP A 171 1.04 20.39 -14.43
C ASP A 171 0.05 19.26 -14.11
N ALA A 172 0.53 18.08 -13.67
CA ALA A 172 -0.34 17.01 -13.22
C ALA A 172 -1.15 17.38 -11.98
N SER A 173 -0.56 18.15 -11.05
CA SER A 173 -1.23 18.61 -9.84
C SER A 173 -2.33 19.63 -10.13
N ARG A 174 -2.10 20.53 -11.10
CA ARG A 174 -3.13 21.46 -11.58
C ARG A 174 -4.29 20.70 -12.24
N MET A 175 -3.99 19.76 -13.13
CA MET A 175 -5.00 18.91 -13.77
C MET A 175 -5.78 18.07 -12.75
N ARG A 176 -5.12 17.56 -11.71
CA ARG A 176 -5.75 16.86 -10.59
C ARG A 176 -6.73 17.76 -9.84
N GLN A 177 -6.35 19.00 -9.54
CA GLN A 177 -7.23 19.96 -8.86
C GLN A 177 -8.48 20.27 -9.69
N GLU A 178 -8.33 20.40 -11.01
CA GLU A 178 -9.45 20.60 -11.93
C GLU A 178 -10.40 19.39 -11.95
N ALA A 179 -9.84 18.17 -12.01
CA ALA A 179 -10.63 16.95 -11.95
C ALA A 179 -11.35 16.77 -10.60
N PHE A 180 -10.67 17.06 -9.49
CA PHE A 180 -11.25 17.06 -8.14
C PHE A 180 -12.41 18.06 -8.03
N LYS A 181 -12.23 19.28 -8.55
CA LYS A 181 -13.27 20.32 -8.53
C LYS A 181 -14.48 19.91 -9.37
N ALA A 182 -14.27 19.42 -10.60
CA ALA A 182 -15.35 18.94 -11.46
C ALA A 182 -16.13 17.79 -10.81
N ARG A 183 -15.44 16.89 -10.11
CA ARG A 183 -16.07 15.77 -9.39
C ARG A 183 -16.89 16.21 -8.20
N TYR A 184 -16.33 17.10 -7.38
CA TYR A 184 -17.04 17.72 -6.27
C TYR A 184 -18.30 18.46 -6.75
N GLU A 185 -18.23 19.20 -7.86
CA GLU A 185 -19.41 19.85 -8.46
C GLU A 185 -20.45 18.85 -8.99
N ALA A 186 -20.03 17.73 -9.58
CA ALA A 186 -20.94 16.67 -10.03
C ALA A 186 -21.64 15.95 -8.87
N LEU A 187 -20.90 15.66 -7.78
CA LEU A 187 -21.45 15.07 -6.56
C LEU A 187 -22.46 16.00 -5.87
N GLN A 188 -22.27 17.32 -6.00
CA GLN A 188 -23.23 18.32 -5.53
C GLN A 188 -24.46 18.47 -6.44
N ARG A 189 -24.29 18.37 -7.76
CA ARG A 189 -25.39 18.48 -8.74
C ARG A 189 -26.37 17.31 -8.73
N GLY A 190 -26.02 16.14 -8.19
CA GLY A 190 -26.93 15.01 -7.99
C GLY A 190 -28.10 15.26 -7.01
N ARG A 191 -28.34 16.53 -6.62
CA ARG A 191 -29.40 16.99 -5.72
C ARG A 191 -30.61 17.61 -6.46
N ASP A 192 -30.48 17.97 -7.74
CA ASP A 192 -31.47 18.81 -8.45
C ASP A 192 -32.26 18.10 -9.57
N HIS A 193 -32.50 16.79 -9.49
CA HIS A 193 -33.46 16.11 -10.37
C HIS A 193 -34.24 15.00 -9.67
#